data_AF-A0A7C3CAP8-F1
#
_entry.id   AF-A0A7C3CAP8-F1
#
_cell.length_a   1.000
_cell.length_b   1.000
_cell.length_c   1.000
_cell.angle_alpha   90.00
_cell.angle_beta   90.00
_cell.angle_gamma   90.00
#
_symmetry.space_group_name_H-M   'P 1'
#
loop_
_entity.id
_entity.type
_entity.pdbx_description
1 polymer ?
#
loop_
_entity_poly.entity_id
_entity_poly.type
_entity_poly.pdbx_seq_one_letter_code
_entity_poly.pdbx_strand_id
1 'polypeptide(L)'
;MSLRHTREKIVDAADMMFYQRGFDHTSFADISRHVQISRGNFYYHFKTKDDILNAVIMKRLADRQRMMEAWEIEGQTPQARILHFINILL
;
A
#
# COMPACT_ATOMS: atom_id res chain seq x y z
N MET A 1 9.15 -19.05 3.71
CA MET A 1 8.24 -17.89 3.56
C MET A 1 7.40 -18.13 2.30
N SER A 2 6.06 -18.03 2.37
CA SER A 2 5.20 -18.27 1.19
C SER A 2 5.39 -17.16 0.14
N LEU A 3 5.32 -17.49 -1.15
CA LEU A 3 5.44 -16.54 -2.26
C LEU A 3 4.44 -15.37 -2.15
N ARG A 4 3.21 -15.65 -1.68
CA ARG A 4 2.20 -14.61 -1.44
C ARG A 4 2.66 -13.59 -0.40
N HIS A 5 3.28 -14.07 0.68
CA HIS A 5 3.76 -13.23 1.76
C HIS A 5 4.96 -12.37 1.34
N THR A 6 5.85 -12.88 0.48
CA THR A 6 6.94 -12.08 -0.08
C THR A 6 6.41 -10.95 -0.97
N ARG A 7 5.42 -11.23 -1.82
CA ARG A 7 4.80 -10.20 -2.66
C ARG A 7 4.17 -9.09 -1.82
N GLU A 8 3.44 -9.44 -0.77
CA GLU A 8 2.82 -8.49 0.17
C GLU A 8 3.88 -7.59 0.82
N LYS A 9 4.98 -8.16 1.31
CA LYS A 9 6.11 -7.38 1.87
C LYS A 9 6.71 -6.38 0.89
N ILE A 10 6.85 -6.75 -0.39
CA ILE A 10 7.36 -5.82 -1.41
C ILE A 10 6.38 -4.65 -1.59
N VAL A 11 5.08 -4.94 -1.64
CA VAL A 11 4.04 -3.91 -1.77
C VAL A 11 4.03 -2.99 -0.56
N ASP A 12 4.10 -3.52 0.66
CA ASP A 12 4.10 -2.72 1.90
C ASP A 12 5.33 -1.81 1.99
N ALA A 13 6.52 -2.33 1.65
CA ALA A 13 7.74 -1.54 1.61
C ALA A 13 7.66 -0.44 0.55
N ALA A 14 7.19 -0.77 -0.65
CA ALA A 14 7.02 0.21 -1.72
C ALA A 14 5.98 1.27 -1.35
N ASP A 15 4.88 0.89 -0.71
CA ASP A 15 3.82 1.78 -0.25
C ASP A 15 4.35 2.86 0.69
N MET A 16 5.12 2.44 1.71
CA MET A 16 5.77 3.35 2.64
C MET A 16 6.77 4.27 1.93
N MET A 17 7.62 3.72 1.07
CA MET A 17 8.67 4.50 0.40
C MET A 17 8.09 5.51 -0.60
N PHE A 18 7.09 5.11 -1.39
CA PHE A 18 6.38 6.02 -2.30
C PHE A 18 5.69 7.15 -1.53
N TYR A 19 5.10 6.86 -0.38
CA TYR A 19 4.49 7.89 0.46
C TYR A 19 5.50 8.88 1.04
N GLN A 20 6.64 8.38 1.53
CA GLN A 20 7.65 9.21 2.20
C GLN A 20 8.55 10.01 1.24
N ARG A 21 8.88 9.42 0.09
CA ARG A 21 9.92 9.94 -0.82
C ARG A 21 9.37 10.32 -2.19
N GLY A 22 8.16 9.91 -2.54
CA GLY A 22 7.62 10.00 -3.88
C GLY A 22 8.01 8.81 -4.77
N PHE A 23 7.21 8.60 -5.81
CA PHE A 23 7.38 7.50 -6.76
C PHE A 23 8.68 7.60 -7.57
N ASP A 24 9.01 8.79 -8.06
CA ASP A 24 10.18 9.00 -8.92
C ASP A 24 11.51 8.85 -8.18
N HIS A 25 11.53 9.21 -6.90
CA HIS A 25 12.72 9.09 -6.04
C HIS A 25 12.89 7.72 -5.38
N THR A 26 12.00 6.77 -5.66
CA THR A 26 12.07 5.41 -5.12
C THR A 26 12.45 4.45 -6.24
N SER A 27 13.63 3.84 -6.18
CA SER A 27 14.06 2.86 -7.18
C SER A 27 13.68 1.43 -6.82
N PHE A 28 13.59 0.58 -7.84
CA PHE A 28 13.42 -0.86 -7.69
C PHE A 28 14.50 -1.50 -6.80
N ALA A 29 15.73 -0.99 -6.89
CA ALA A 29 16.85 -1.46 -6.07
C ALA A 29 16.69 -1.06 -4.59
N ASP A 30 16.11 0.11 -4.32
CA ASP A 30 15.87 0.56 -2.95
C ASP A 30 14.83 -0.30 -2.24
N ILE A 31 13.73 -0.61 -2.92
CA ILE A 31 12.68 -1.49 -2.40
C ILE A 31 13.24 -2.89 -2.17
N SER A 32 13.97 -3.45 -3.14
CA SER A 32 14.61 -4.77 -3.02
C SER A 32 15.59 -4.86 -1.85
N ARG A 33 16.39 -3.80 -1.63
CA ARG A 33 17.32 -3.72 -0.50
C ARG A 33 16.57 -3.65 0.83
N HIS A 34 15.47 -2.90 0.88
CA HIS A 34 14.67 -2.74 2.09
C HIS A 34 14.05 -4.06 2.56
N VAL A 35 13.50 -4.87 1.64
CA VAL A 35 12.85 -6.15 1.98
C VAL A 35 13.84 -7.32 2.16
N GLN A 36 15.13 -7.12 1.88
CA GLN A 36 16.20 -8.11 2.04
C GLN A 36 15.96 -9.44 1.29
N ILE A 37 15.44 -9.37 0.06
CA ILE A 37 15.27 -10.55 -0.81
C ILE A 37 16.21 -10.48 -2.02
N SER A 38 16.56 -11.65 -2.56
CA SER A 38 17.41 -11.72 -3.75
C SER A 38 16.73 -11.07 -4.97
N ARG A 39 17.54 -10.51 -5.89
CA ARG A 39 17.03 -9.92 -7.13
C ARG A 39 16.14 -10.90 -7.91
N GLY A 40 16.53 -12.16 -8.03
CA GLY A 40 15.74 -13.18 -8.74
C GLY A 40 14.36 -13.39 -8.11
N ASN A 41 14.27 -13.44 -6.78
CA ASN A 41 13.00 -13.55 -6.06
C ASN A 41 12.15 -12.28 -6.23
N PHE A 42 12.79 -11.10 -6.18
CA PHE A 42 12.09 -9.84 -6.42
C PHE A 42 11.50 -9.77 -7.84
N TYR A 43 12.30 -10.08 -8.86
CA TYR A 43 11.88 -10.12 -10.26
C TYR A 43 10.84 -11.20 -10.56
N TYR A 44 10.74 -12.24 -9.73
CA TYR A 44 9.64 -13.21 -9.84
C TYR A 44 8.28 -12.55 -9.54
N HIS A 45 8.24 -11.62 -8.59
CA HIS A 45 7.00 -10.94 -8.18
C HIS A 45 6.63 -9.71 -9.02
N PHE A 46 7.62 -8.90 -9.41
CA PHE A 46 7.41 -7.65 -10.13
C PHE A 46 8.47 -7.44 -11.21
N LYS A 47 8.05 -7.03 -12.41
CA LYS A 47 8.97 -6.81 -13.53
C LYS A 47 9.38 -5.35 -13.64
N THR A 48 8.46 -4.44 -13.33
CA THR A 48 8.67 -3.00 -13.44
C THR A 48 8.30 -2.27 -12.14
N LYS A 49 8.75 -1.02 -12.02
CA LYS A 49 8.33 -0.12 -10.93
C LYS A 49 6.83 0.21 -11.01
N ASP A 50 6.29 0.27 -12.23
CA ASP A 50 4.87 0.54 -12.48
C ASP A 50 3.98 -0.64 -12.03
N ASP A 51 4.43 -1.88 -12.20
CA ASP A 51 3.70 -3.06 -11.69
C ASP A 51 3.55 -3.00 -10.17
N ILE A 52 4.59 -2.53 -9.48
CA ILE A 52 4.59 -2.34 -8.03
C ILE A 52 3.63 -1.20 -7.67
N LEU A 53 3.68 -0.07 -8.39
CA LEU A 53 2.76 1.05 -8.18
C LEU A 53 1.31 0.62 -8.33
N ASN A 54 0.98 -0.13 -9.39
CA ASN A 54 -0.36 -0.67 -9.59
C ASN A 54 -0.80 -1.54 -8.41
N ALA A 55 0.08 -2.41 -7.90
CA ALA A 55 -0.23 -3.22 -6.73
C ALA A 55 -0.43 -2.40 -5.45
N VAL A 56 0.37 -1.34 -5.25
CA VAL A 56 0.21 -0.39 -4.15
C VAL A 56 -1.11 0.35 -4.24
N ILE A 57 -1.48 0.87 -5.42
CA ILE A 57 -2.75 1.57 -5.65
C ILE A 57 -3.92 0.63 -5.34
N MET A 58 -3.91 -0.60 -5.88
CA MET A 58 -4.97 -1.57 -5.63
C MET A 58 -5.11 -1.91 -4.14
N LYS A 59 -3.99 -2.08 -3.43
CA LYS A 59 -4.01 -2.27 -1.97
C LYS A 59 -4.62 -1.07 -1.27
N ARG A 60 -4.19 0.16 -1.58
CA ARG A 60 -4.70 1.39 -0.98
C ARG A 60 -6.19 1.60 -1.23
N LEU A 61 -6.68 1.28 -2.43
CA LEU A 61 -8.11 1.35 -2.76
C LEU A 61 -8.91 0.35 -1.93
N ALA A 62 -8.43 -0.90 -1.81
CA ALA A 62 -9.07 -1.91 -0.97
C ALA A 62 -9.06 -1.52 0.53
N ASP A 63 -7.96 -0.98 1.03
CA ASP A 63 -7.86 -0.47 2.41
C ASP A 63 -8.83 0.68 2.64
N ARG A 64 -8.94 1.61 1.68
CA ARG A 64 -9.86 2.75 1.75
C ARG A 64 -11.32 2.32 1.70
N GLN A 65 -11.66 1.36 0.85
CA GLN A 65 -13.01 0.79 0.77
C GLN A 65 -13.42 0.19 2.12
N ARG A 66 -12.55 -0.63 2.73
CA ARG A 66 -12.80 -1.21 4.06
C ARG A 66 -12.98 -0.16 5.16
N MET A 67 -12.21 0.92 5.10
CA MET A 67 -12.34 2.04 6.05
C MET A 67 -13.69 2.75 5.89
N MET A 68 -14.15 3.01 4.66
CA MET A 68 -15.46 3.61 4.41
C MET A 68 -16.60 2.70 4.88
N GLU A 69 -16.51 1.39 4.60
CA GLU A 69 -17.49 0.41 5.08
C GLU A 69 -17.57 0.38 6.62
N ALA A 70 -16.43 0.45 7.31
CA ALA A 70 -16.40 0.54 8.77
C ALA A 70 -17.13 1.80 9.28
N TRP A 71 -16.89 2.96 8.66
CA TRP A 71 -17.58 4.20 9.02
C TRP A 71 -19.07 4.17 8.73
N GLU A 72 -19.52 3.44 7.71
CA GLU A 72 -20.95 3.27 7.46
C GLU A 72 -21.65 2.46 8.55
N ILE A 73 -20.95 1.45 9.09
CA ILE A 73 -21.43 0.59 10.18
C ILE A 73 -21.42 1.35 11.52
N GLU A 74 -20.35 2.08 11.81
CA GLU A 74 -20.17 2.82 13.08
C GLU A 74 -20.97 4.13 13.11
N GLY A 75 -21.03 4.83 11.98
CA GLY A 75 -21.69 6.11 11.82
C GLY A 75 -23.19 5.96 11.60
N GLN A 76 -23.96 6.02 12.69
CA GLN A 76 -25.43 5.93 12.69
C GLN A 76 -26.11 7.08 11.92
N THR A 77 -25.42 8.20 11.70
CA THR A 77 -25.92 9.37 10.96
C THR A 77 -24.93 9.82 9.89
N PRO A 78 -25.39 10.49 8.80
CA PRO A 78 -24.49 11.08 7.80
C PRO A 78 -23.46 12.04 8.42
N GLN A 79 -23.85 12.80 9.44
CA GLN A 79 -22.97 13.70 10.17
C GLN A 79 -21.85 12.95 10.89
N ALA A 80 -22.15 11.83 11.54
CA ALA A 80 -21.14 10.99 12.19
C ALA A 80 -20.11 10.44 11.17
N ARG A 81 -20.58 10.02 9.99
CA ARG A 81 -19.70 9.54 8.90
C ARG A 81 -18.75 10.62 8.40
N ILE A 82 -19.24 11.85 8.23
CA ILE A 82 -18.39 13.00 7.85
C ILE A 82 -17.38 13.32 8.97
N LEU A 83 -17.77 13.22 10.24
CA LEU A 83 -16.86 13.43 11.37
C LEU A 83 -15.71 12.42 11.39
N HIS A 84 -15.94 11.15 11.04
CA HIS A 84 -14.86 10.18 10.89
C HIS A 84 -13.82 10.61 9.84
N PHE A 85 -14.25 11.19 8.72
CA PHE A 85 -13.34 11.74 7.73
C PHE A 85 -12.53 12.92 8.25
N ILE A 86 -13.18 13.88 8.94
CA ILE A 86 -12.51 15.03 9.53
C ILE A 86 -11.44 14.58 10.54
N ASN A 87 -11.76 13.57 11.36
CA ASN A 87 -10.85 13.03 12.36
C ASN A 87 -9.62 12.28 11.79
N ILE A 88 -9.59 11.95 10.49
CA ILE A 88 -8.35 11.46 9.86
C ILE A 88 -7.29 12.56 9.76
N LEU A 89 -7.73 13.81 9.59
CA LEU A 89 -6.86 14.94 9.28
C LEU A 89 -6.40 15.72 10.51
N LEU A 90 -6.95 15.39 11.69
CA LEU A 90 -6.62 15.96 13.00
C LEU A 90 -5.68 15.03 13.76
#